data_AF-A0A2E5Z1H0-F1
#
_entry.id   AF-A0A2E5Z1H0-F1
#
_cell.length_a   1.000
_cell.length_b   1.000
_cell.length_c   1.000
_cell.angle_alpha   90.00
_cell.angle_beta   90.00
_cell.angle_gamma   90.00
#
_symmetry.space_group_name_H-M   'P 1'
#
loop_
_entity.id
_entity.type
_entity.pdbx_description
1 polymer ?
#
loop_
_entity_poly.entity_id
_entity_poly.type
_entity_poly.pdbx_seq_one_letter_code
_entity_poly.pdbx_strand_id
1 'polypeptide(L)' 'MNSIEKYLRTNTKLSTILYFSSLVYFIFFIYSDIYLIEPIIDIPEIIDSLMFFWFLYITYIVIMIQKDLKDKKKNL' A
#
# COMPACT_ATOMS: atom_id res chain seq x y z
N MET A 1 -11.60 12.25 -10.02
CA MET A 1 -10.66 11.83 -8.97
C MET A 1 -11.30 12.11 -7.63
N ASN A 2 -11.42 11.10 -6.77
CA ASN A 2 -12.02 11.30 -5.45
C ASN A 2 -11.10 12.17 -4.56
N SER A 3 -11.62 12.85 -3.54
CA SER A 3 -10.85 13.80 -2.72
C SER A 3 -9.65 13.14 -2.03
N ILE A 4 -9.82 11.89 -1.56
CA ILE A 4 -8.76 11.08 -0.95
C ILE A 4 -7.67 10.74 -1.97
N GLU A 5 -8.07 10.23 -3.13
CA GLU A 5 -7.15 9.87 -4.22
C GLU A 5 -6.33 11.10 -4.65
N LYS A 6 -6.97 12.27 -4.76
CA LYS A 6 -6.31 13.53 -5.08
C LYS A 6 -5.28 13.91 -4.03
N TYR A 7 -5.63 13.81 -2.76
CA TYR A 7 -4.74 14.12 -1.66
C TYR A 7 -3.50 13.20 -1.67
N LEU A 8 -3.71 11.90 -1.83
CA LEU A 8 -2.63 10.91 -1.86
C LEU A 8 -1.72 11.07 -3.09
N ARG A 9 -2.28 11.30 -4.27
CA ARG A 9 -1.49 11.54 -5.51
C ARG A 9 -0.71 12.84 -5.47
N THR A 10 -1.18 13.84 -4.74
CA THR A 10 -0.45 15.12 -4.53
C THR A 10 0.69 14.96 -3.53
N ASN A 11 0.47 14.20 -2.46
CA ASN A 11 1.46 13.95 -1.40
C ASN A 11 2.26 12.67 -1.67
N THR A 12 3.10 12.69 -2.69
CA THR A 12 3.84 11.51 -3.17
C THR A 12 4.67 10.84 -2.07
N LYS A 13 5.37 11.61 -1.23
CA LYS A 13 6.18 11.08 -0.13
C LYS A 13 5.32 10.29 0.88
N LEU A 14 4.15 10.81 1.24
CA LEU A 14 3.22 10.13 2.15
C LEU A 14 2.74 8.81 1.54
N SER A 15 2.29 8.83 0.28
CA SER A 15 1.83 7.64 -0.43
C SER A 15 2.92 6.56 -0.54
N THR A 16 4.16 6.96 -0.77
CA THR A 16 5.32 6.05 -0.77
C THR A 16 5.55 5.43 0.62
N ILE A 17 5.49 6.22 1.69
CA ILE A 17 5.62 5.71 3.06
C ILE A 17 4.50 4.70 3.35
N LEU A 18 3.24 5.06 3.07
CA LEU A 18 2.10 4.16 3.25
C LEU A 18 2.27 2.85 2.49
N TYR A 19 2.76 2.91 1.25
CA TYR A 19 3.01 1.71 0.45
C TYR A 19 4.05 0.79 1.08
N PHE A 20 5.22 1.34 1.46
CA PHE A 20 6.27 0.53 2.07
C PHE A 20 5.88 0.01 3.45
N SER A 21 5.16 0.79 4.25
CA SER A 21 4.64 0.34 5.54
C SER A 21 3.65 -0.82 5.38
N SER A 22 2.71 -0.72 4.43
CA SER A 22 1.78 -1.82 4.14
C SER A 22 2.50 -3.05 3.57
N LEU A 23 3.51 -2.87 2.72
CA LEU A 23 4.32 -3.97 2.19
C LEU A 23 5.08 -4.70 3.30
N VAL A 24 5.73 -3.96 4.22
CA VAL A 24 6.45 -4.54 5.35
C VAL A 24 5.50 -5.34 6.24
N TYR A 25 4.30 -4.81 6.51
CA TYR A 25 3.27 -5.53 7.24
C TYR A 25 2.91 -6.85 6.54
N PHE A 26 2.67 -6.85 5.23
CA PHE A 26 2.34 -8.07 4.49
C PHE A 26 3.47 -9.10 4.49
N ILE A 27 4.72 -8.66 4.32
CA ILE A 27 5.89 -9.54 4.40
C ILE A 27 5.99 -10.16 5.80
N PHE A 28 5.82 -9.35 6.84
CA PHE A 28 5.87 -9.82 8.22
C PHE A 28 4.73 -10.80 8.54
N PHE A 29 3.51 -10.52 8.07
CA PHE A 29 2.35 -11.39 8.23
C PHE A 29 2.59 -12.77 7.59
N ILE A 30 2.99 -12.79 6.32
CA ILE A 30 3.31 -14.03 5.59
C ILE A 30 4.45 -14.79 6.27
N TYR A 31 5.49 -14.07 6.72
CA TYR A 31 6.59 -14.69 7.46
C TYR A 31 6.12 -15.34 8.76
N SER A 32 5.27 -14.65 9.53
CA SER A 32 4.72 -15.19 10.77
C SER A 32 3.87 -16.43 10.52
N ASP A 33 3.04 -16.43 9.48
CA ASP A 33 2.15 -17.54 9.13
C ASP A 33 2.92 -18.79 8.68
N ILE A 34 3.99 -18.62 7.89
CA ILE A 34 4.77 -19.74 7.36
C ILE A 34 5.71 -20.35 8.41
N TYR A 35 6.36 -19.52 9.22
CA TYR A 35 7.51 -19.95 10.03
C TYR A 35 7.23 -20.13 11.52
N LEU A 36 6.06 -19.70 12.02
CA LEU A 36 5.74 -19.77 13.44
C LEU A 36 4.54 -20.68 13.69
N ILE A 37 4.63 -21.46 14.76
CA ILE A 37 3.56 -22.38 15.19
C ILE A 37 2.35 -21.60 15.71
N GLU A 38 2.60 -20.43 16.29
CA GLU A 38 1.58 -19.48 16.72
C GLU A 38 1.86 -18.11 16.05
N PRO A 39 0.84 -17.45 15.48
CA PRO A 39 1.03 -16.16 14.85
C PRO A 39 1.41 -15.10 15.89
N ILE A 40 2.35 -14.21 15.55
CA ILE A 40 2.81 -13.13 16.46
C ILE A 40 1.67 -12.14 16.76
N ILE A 41 0.80 -11.93 15.78
CA ILE A 41 -0.34 -11.02 15.89
C ILE A 41 -1.57 -11.80 15.46
N ASP A 42 -2.52 -11.95 16.38
CA ASP A 42 -3.84 -12.46 16.07
C ASP A 42 -4.70 -11.32 15.53
N ILE A 43 -4.96 -11.35 14.22
CA ILE A 43 -5.67 -10.29 13.49
C ILE A 43 -7.02 -10.84 13.08
N PRO A 44 -8.13 -10.21 13.51
CA PRO A 44 -9.46 -10.58 13.06
C PRO A 44 -9.55 -10.63 11.52
N GLU A 45 -10.17 -11.67 10.97
CA GLU A 45 -10.26 -11.91 9.52
C GLU A 45 -10.80 -10.69 8.73
N ILE A 46 -11.74 -9.94 9.34
CA ILE A 46 -12.27 -8.71 8.73
C ILE A 46 -11.22 -7.60 8.62
N ILE A 47 -10.32 -7.49 9.60
CA ILE A 47 -9.23 -6.52 9.59
C ILE A 47 -8.19 -6.94 8.57
N ASP A 48 -7.88 -8.23 8.48
CA ASP A 48 -6.93 -8.75 7.50
C ASP A 48 -7.40 -8.48 6.05
N SER A 49 -8.66 -8.80 5.75
CA SER A 49 -9.26 -8.45 4.45
C SER A 49 -9.22 -6.96 4.15
N LEU A 50 -9.49 -6.10 5.14
CA LEU A 50 -9.41 -4.65 4.98
C LEU A 50 -7.97 -4.18 4.71
N MET A 51 -6.98 -4.76 5.39
CA MET A 51 -5.56 -4.46 5.16
C MET A 51 -5.12 -4.90 3.76
N PHE A 52 -5.66 -6.00 3.25
CA PHE A 52 -5.40 -6.44 1.87
C PHE A 52 -5.96 -5.45 0.84
N PHE A 53 -7.22 -5.03 0.96
CA PHE A 53 -7.79 -4.02 0.08
C PHE A 53 -7.09 -2.66 0.20
N TRP A 54 -6.67 -2.29 1.41
CA TRP A 54 -5.87 -1.10 1.64
C TRP A 54 -4.53 -1.15 0.90
N PHE A 55 -3.82 -2.28 0.98
CA PHE A 55 -2.56 -2.48 0.26
C PHE A 55 -2.74 -2.38 -1.26
N LEU A 56 -3.79 -3.01 -1.80
CA LEU A 56 -4.12 -2.88 -3.23
C LEU A 56 -4.41 -1.43 -3.61
N TYR A 57 -5.18 -0.72 -2.79
CA TYR A 57 -5.52 0.68 -3.05
C TYR A 57 -4.28 1.58 -3.05
N ILE A 58 -3.40 1.47 -2.05
CA ILE A 58 -2.17 2.26 -1.99
C ILE A 58 -1.20 1.88 -3.12
N THR A 59 -1.13 0.61 -3.50
CA THR A 59 -0.36 0.16 -4.67
C THR A 59 -0.86 0.83 -5.95
N TYR A 60 -2.18 0.87 -6.16
CA TYR A 60 -2.80 1.58 -7.27
C TYR A 60 -2.40 3.07 -7.26
N ILE A 61 -2.47 3.75 -6.12
CA ILE A 61 -2.08 5.16 -5.99
C ILE A 61 -0.62 5.37 -6.41
N VAL A 62 0.31 4.55 -5.93
CA VAL A 62 1.74 4.68 -6.26
C VAL A 62 1.98 4.44 -7.75
N ILE A 63 1.32 3.45 -8.36
CA ILE A 63 1.39 3.22 -9.80
C ILE A 63 0.90 4.43 -10.58
N MET A 64 -0.23 5.03 -10.16
CA MET A 64 -0.77 6.23 -10.81
C MET A 64 0.17 7.43 -10.69
N ILE A 65 0.80 7.63 -9.52
CA ILE A 65 1.84 8.66 -9.34
C ILE A 65 3.00 8.43 -10.31
N GLN A 66 3.48 7.19 -10.45
CA GLN A 66 4.57 6.87 -11.38
C GLN A 66 4.19 7.13 -12.84
N LYS A 67 2.95 6.80 -13.23
CA LYS A 67 2.42 7.11 -14.57
C LYS A 67 2.39 8.62 -14.82
N ASP A 68 1.87 9.41 -13.87
CA ASP A 68 1.83 10.87 -13.98
C ASP A 68 3.23 11.48 -14.12
N LEU A 69 4.21 10.97 -13.37
CA LEU A 69 5.60 11.42 -13.46
C LEU A 69 6.22 11.08 -14.82
N LYS A 70 5.93 9.89 -15.36
CA LYS A 70 6.41 9.46 -16.67
C LYS A 70 5.83 10.30 -17.80
N ASP A 71 4.55 10.63 -17.74
CA ASP A 71 3.88 11.44 -18.77
C ASP A 71 4.38 12.89 -18.75
N LYS A 72 4.62 13.46 -17.56
CA LYS A 72 5.26 14.78 -17.44
C LYS A 72 6.65 14.81 -18.06
N LYS A 73 7.46 13.76 -17.87
CA LYS A 73 8.82 13.67 -18.41
C LYS A 73 8.86 13.53 -19.94
N LYS A 74 7.83 12.94 -20.56
CA LYS A 74 7.73 12.81 -22.02
C LYS A 74 7.36 14.11 -22.74
N ASN A 75 6.75 15.05 -22.03
CA ASN A 75 6.25 16.32 -22.57
C ASN A 75 7.20 17.51 -22.30
N LEU A 76 8.40 17.22 -21.79
CA LEU A 76 9.52 18.14 -21.56
C LEU A 76 10.61 17.85 -22.58
#